data_AF-A0A4R1W497-F1
#
_entry.id   AF-A0A4R1W497-F1
#
_cell.length_a   1.000
_cell.length_b   1.000
_cell.length_c   1.000
_cell.angle_alpha   90.00
_cell.angle_beta   90.00
_cell.angle_gamma   90.00
#
_symmetry.space_group_name_H-M   'P 1'
#
loop_
_entity.id
_entity.type
_entity.pdbx_description
1 polymer ?
#
loop_
_entity_poly.entity_id
_entity_poly.type
_entity_poly.pdbx_seq_one_letter_code
_entity_poly.pdbx_strand_id
1 'polypeptide(L)'
;MWRLGRNLQDLIAIVGDLRRREIGFKSLHEALDTTTPGGWLVFHVFAALGEFIREMIVQGTREGLDAARSRGTRLGRPPAMTTEQIQHARDLLGNPDNTVSSIARLLGALVK
;
A
#
# COMPACT_ATOMS: atom_id res chain seq x y z
N MET A 1 3.53 -13.66 18.94
CA MET A 1 3.92 -12.79 17.83
C MET A 1 2.71 -12.09 17.23
N TRP A 2 1.64 -12.81 16.88
CA TRP A 2 0.45 -12.29 16.16
C TRP A 2 -0.44 -11.29 16.91
N ARG A 3 -0.24 -11.07 18.22
CA ARG A 3 -0.99 -10.08 19.00
C ARG A 3 -0.25 -8.76 19.21
N LEU A 4 1.05 -8.71 18.89
CA LEU A 4 1.89 -7.55 19.18
C LEU A 4 2.06 -6.60 17.99
N GLY A 5 2.02 -7.11 16.75
CA GLY A 5 2.11 -6.32 15.53
C GLY A 5 1.02 -6.71 14.53
N ARG A 6 0.67 -5.81 13.60
CA ARG A 6 -0.31 -6.09 12.53
C ARG A 6 0.28 -6.98 11.43
N ASN A 7 1.61 -7.02 11.36
CA ASN A 7 2.39 -7.85 10.47
C ASN A 7 3.79 -8.12 11.09
N LEU A 8 4.59 -8.99 10.45
CA LEU A 8 5.92 -9.36 10.93
C LEU A 8 6.90 -8.16 10.94
N GLN A 9 6.78 -7.22 10.01
CA GLN A 9 7.61 -6.01 9.95
C GLN A 9 7.37 -5.09 11.16
N ASP A 10 6.11 -4.90 11.54
CA ASP A 10 5.75 -4.16 12.76
C ASP A 10 6.39 -4.81 13.98
N LEU A 11 6.35 -6.14 14.07
CA LEU A 11 6.97 -6.84 15.18
C LEU A 11 8.49 -6.67 15.19
N ILE A 12 9.15 -6.75 14.03
CA ILE A 12 10.59 -6.54 13.92
C ILE A 12 10.95 -5.13 14.42
N ALA A 13 10.20 -4.12 13.99
CA ALA A 13 10.40 -2.74 14.40
C ALA A 13 10.20 -2.55 15.90
N ILE A 14 9.12 -3.11 16.48
CA ILE A 14 8.83 -3.03 17.91
C ILE A 14 9.94 -3.69 18.73
N VAL A 15 10.32 -4.93 18.40
CA VAL A 15 11.36 -5.66 19.16
C VAL A 15 12.72 -5.01 18.98
N GLY A 16 13.03 -4.46 17.80
CA GLY A 16 14.23 -3.66 17.57
C GLY A 16 14.27 -2.38 18.42
N ASP A 17 13.13 -1.71 18.62
CA ASP A 17 13.02 -0.56 19.51
C ASP A 17 13.19 -0.93 20.99
N LEU A 18 12.52 -2.00 21.42
CA LEU A 18 12.66 -2.53 22.78
C LEU A 18 14.12 -2.83 23.09
N ARG A 19 14.86 -3.44 22.15
CA ARG A 19 16.29 -3.72 22.34
C ARG A 19 17.13 -2.46 22.48
N ARG A 20 16.89 -1.41 21.69
CA ARG A 20 17.61 -0.12 21.83
C ARG A 20 17.42 0.50 23.20
N ARG A 21 16.31 0.18 23.86
CA ARG A 21 15.95 0.62 25.21
C ARG A 21 16.37 -0.39 26.28
N GLU A 22 17.16 -1.40 25.90
CA GLU A 22 17.62 -2.49 26.78
C GLU A 22 16.47 -3.33 27.39
N ILE A 23 15.32 -3.37 26.70
CA ILE A 23 14.14 -4.14 27.10
C ILE A 23 14.11 -5.48 26.35
N GLY A 24 14.00 -6.56 27.11
CA GLY A 24 13.82 -7.91 26.59
C GLY A 24 12.39 -8.18 26.12
N PHE A 25 12.24 -8.88 24.99
CA PHE A 25 10.96 -9.38 24.51
C PHE A 25 10.87 -10.91 24.65
N LYS A 26 9.80 -11.39 25.29
CA LYS A 26 9.49 -12.82 25.43
C LYS A 26 8.07 -13.14 24.99
N SER A 27 7.92 -14.05 24.04
CA SER A 27 6.64 -14.60 23.60
C SER A 27 6.36 -15.89 24.38
N LEU A 28 5.32 -15.88 25.21
CA LEU A 28 4.94 -17.05 26.03
C LEU A 28 4.41 -18.22 25.19
N HIS A 29 3.76 -17.92 24.07
CA HIS A 29 3.12 -18.94 23.24
C HIS A 29 4.06 -19.59 22.22
N GLU A 30 5.05 -18.83 21.73
CA GLU A 30 5.92 -19.27 20.62
C GLU A 30 7.34 -19.62 21.08
N ALA A 31 7.54 -19.71 22.40
CA ALA A 31 8.83 -19.97 23.03
C ALA A 31 9.98 -19.08 22.52
N LEU A 32 9.68 -17.85 22.06
CA LEU A 32 10.67 -16.90 21.57
C LEU A 32 11.13 -16.01 22.73
N ASP A 33 12.41 -16.10 23.10
CA ASP A 33 13.02 -15.30 24.15
C ASP A 33 14.22 -14.51 23.62
N THR A 34 14.00 -13.25 23.27
CA THR A 34 15.02 -12.36 22.71
C THR A 34 16.06 -11.87 23.73
N THR A 35 15.93 -12.24 25.00
CA THR A 35 16.95 -11.97 26.03
C THR A 35 18.14 -12.92 25.95
N THR A 36 17.98 -14.03 25.22
CA THR A 36 19.04 -15.02 25.02
C THR A 36 19.70 -14.84 23.65
N PRO A 37 21.01 -15.13 23.51
CA PRO A 37 21.67 -15.11 22.19
C PRO A 37 21.00 -16.02 21.16
N GLY A 38 20.50 -17.19 21.59
CA GLY A 38 19.79 -18.13 20.72
C GLY A 38 18.44 -17.61 20.24
N GLY A 39 17.62 -17.07 21.13
CA GLY A 39 16.33 -16.47 20.73
C GLY A 39 16.52 -15.20 19.91
N TRP A 40 17.61 -14.46 20.10
CA TRP A 40 17.97 -13.34 19.25
C TRP A 40 18.36 -13.76 17.83
N LEU A 41 19.10 -14.87 17.68
CA LEU A 41 19.42 -15.46 16.38
C LEU A 41 18.14 -15.90 15.66
N VAL A 42 17.26 -16.63 16.34
CA VAL A 42 15.98 -17.07 15.79
C VAL A 42 15.14 -15.87 15.33
N PHE A 43 15.10 -14.80 16.13
CA PHE A 43 14.44 -13.56 15.76
C PHE A 43 15.06 -12.91 14.49
N HIS A 44 16.38 -12.91 14.34
CA HIS A 44 17.05 -12.43 13.11
C HIS A 44 16.68 -13.23 11.88
N VAL A 45 16.62 -14.56 12.00
CA VAL A 45 16.20 -15.43 10.89
C VAL A 45 14.75 -15.12 10.48
N PHE A 46 13.85 -14.94 11.45
CA PHE A 46 12.49 -14.51 11.16
C PHE A 46 12.44 -13.12 10.53
N ALA A 47 13.31 -12.20 10.96
CA ALA A 47 13.38 -10.87 10.37
C ALA A 47 13.77 -10.93 8.88
N ALA A 48 14.84 -11.64 8.57
CA ALA A 48 15.32 -11.84 7.21
C ALA A 48 14.26 -12.55 6.34
N LEU A 49 13.60 -13.58 6.88
CA LEU A 49 12.52 -14.28 6.17
C LEU A 49 11.33 -13.35 5.89
N GLY A 50 10.96 -12.50 6.85
CA GLY A 50 9.89 -11.52 6.69
C GLY A 50 10.19 -10.49 5.60
N GLU A 51 11.44 -10.04 5.49
CA GLU A 51 11.89 -9.17 4.41
C GLU A 51 11.83 -9.89 3.05
N PHE A 52 12.32 -11.14 3.00
CA PHE A 52 12.29 -11.96 1.79
C PHE A 52 10.86 -12.18 1.25
N ILE A 53 9.93 -12.58 2.12
CA ILE A 53 8.53 -12.80 1.72
C ILE A 53 7.91 -11.49 1.22
N ARG A 54 8.21 -10.36 1.86
CA ARG A 54 7.73 -9.05 1.41
C ARG A 54 8.21 -8.74 0.00
N GLU A 55 9.50 -8.94 -0.27
CA GLU A 55 10.05 -8.69 -1.59
C GLU A 55 9.41 -9.60 -2.65
N MET A 56 9.18 -10.87 -2.32
CA MET A 56 8.48 -11.81 -3.20
C MET A 56 7.05 -11.36 -3.53
N ILE A 57 6.29 -10.87 -2.55
CA ILE A 57 4.93 -10.34 -2.78
C ILE A 57 4.98 -9.12 -3.71
N VAL A 58 5.93 -8.23 -3.49
CA VAL A 58 6.12 -7.03 -4.33
C VAL A 58 6.47 -7.43 -5.76
N GLN A 59 7.40 -8.37 -5.93
CA GLN A 59 7.79 -8.90 -7.23
C GLN A 59 6.60 -9.54 -7.95
N GLY A 60 5.88 -10.46 -7.31
CA GLY A 60 4.70 -11.09 -7.91
C GLY A 60 3.60 -10.09 -8.25
N THR A 61 3.42 -9.02 -7.47
CA THR A 61 2.48 -7.94 -7.80
C THR A 61 2.91 -7.20 -9.07
N ARG A 62 4.19 -6.88 -9.22
CA ARG A 62 4.72 -6.22 -10.43
C ARG A 62 4.54 -7.09 -11.66
N GLU A 63 4.89 -8.37 -11.57
CA GLU A 63 4.69 -9.34 -12.65
C GLU A 63 3.21 -9.45 -13.05
N GLY A 64 2.30 -9.49 -12.07
CA GLY A 64 0.86 -9.49 -12.31
C GLY A 64 0.36 -8.23 -13.02
N LEU A 65 0.87 -7.06 -12.62
CA LEU A 65 0.55 -5.78 -13.27
C LEU A 65 1.08 -5.71 -14.69
N ASP A 66 2.30 -6.17 -14.94
CA ASP A 66 2.89 -6.20 -16.28
C ASP A 66 2.15 -7.17 -17.21
N ALA A 67 1.75 -8.32 -16.70
CA ALA A 67 0.90 -9.25 -17.43
C ALA A 67 -0.51 -8.67 -17.71
N ALA A 68 -1.07 -7.88 -16.80
CA ALA A 68 -2.34 -7.19 -17.04
C ALA A 68 -2.20 -6.10 -18.10
N ARG A 69 -1.10 -5.33 -18.08
CA ARG A 69 -0.78 -4.32 -19.11
C ARG A 69 -0.61 -4.95 -20.48
N SER A 70 0.10 -6.08 -20.58
CA SER A 70 0.32 -6.76 -21.87
C SER A 70 -0.97 -7.31 -22.48
N ARG A 71 -1.94 -7.70 -21.64
CA ARG A 71 -3.31 -8.05 -22.06
C ARG A 71 -4.19 -6.84 -22.41
N GLY A 72 -3.67 -5.61 -22.32
CA GLY A 72 -4.45 -4.38 -22.55
C GLY A 72 -5.46 -4.07 -21.44
N THR A 73 -5.35 -4.71 -20.28
CA THR A 73 -6.24 -4.42 -19.15
C THR A 73 -5.92 -3.04 -18.58
N ARG A 74 -6.94 -2.20 -18.47
CA ARG A 74 -6.79 -0.89 -17.86
C ARG A 74 -6.61 -1.02 -16.34
N LEU A 75 -5.48 -0.52 -15.85
CA LEU A 75 -5.17 -0.45 -14.42
C LEU A 75 -5.57 0.91 -13.83
N GLY A 76 -5.92 0.94 -12.54
CA GLY A 76 -6.25 2.17 -11.81
C GLY A 76 -7.71 2.61 -11.92
N ARG A 77 -8.01 3.82 -11.42
CA ARG A 77 -9.37 4.36 -11.37
C ARG A 77 -9.90 4.59 -12.81
N PRO A 78 -11.14 4.17 -13.12
CA PRO A 78 -11.82 4.58 -14.34
C PRO A 78 -11.89 6.12 -14.46
N PRO A 79 -11.98 6.70 -15.68
CA PRO A 79 -12.09 8.13 -15.82
C PRO A 79 -13.45 8.54 -15.27
N ALA A 80 -13.52 9.73 -14.68
CA ALA A 80 -14.79 10.23 -14.14
C ALA A 80 -15.80 10.58 -15.25
N MET A 81 -15.32 10.79 -16.48
CA MET A 81 -16.12 11.26 -17.61
C MET A 81 -15.80 10.45 -18.87
N THR A 82 -16.82 10.22 -19.70
CA THR A 82 -16.64 9.62 -21.03
C THR A 82 -16.01 10.63 -22.00
N THR A 83 -15.55 10.14 -23.16
CA THR A 83 -14.98 10.99 -24.20
C THR A 83 -15.99 12.04 -24.70
N GLU A 84 -17.26 11.66 -24.80
CA GLU A 84 -18.37 12.53 -25.20
C GLU A 84 -18.62 13.62 -24.16
N GLN A 85 -18.61 13.26 -22.87
CA GLN A 85 -18.75 14.22 -21.79
C GLN A 85 -17.57 15.21 -21.73
N ILE A 86 -16.35 14.74 -22.01
CA ILE A 86 -15.17 15.61 -22.10
C ILE A 86 -15.30 16.58 -23.28
N GLN A 87 -15.76 16.10 -24.44
CA GLN A 87 -15.95 16.96 -25.60
C GLN A 87 -17.04 18.01 -25.35
N HIS A 88 -18.17 17.60 -24.79
CA HIS A 88 -19.24 18.50 -24.41
C HIS A 88 -18.77 19.56 -23.39
N ALA A 89 -17.92 19.17 -22.42
CA ALA A 89 -17.31 20.12 -21.49
C ALA A 89 -16.42 21.16 -22.19
N ARG A 90 -15.64 20.74 -23.21
CA ARG A 90 -14.78 21.65 -23.99
C ARG A 90 -15.61 22.64 -24.80
N ASP A 91 -16.70 22.18 -25.41
CA ASP A 91 -17.59 23.03 -26.18
C ASP A 91 -18.27 24.07 -25.28
N LEU A 92 -18.72 23.67 -24.09
CA LEU A 92 -19.31 24.58 -23.10
C LEU A 92 -18.29 25.60 -22.55
N LEU A 93 -17.03 25.22 -22.37
CA LEU A 93 -15.94 26.11 -21.95
C LEU A 93 -15.58 27.17 -23.00
N GLY A 94 -15.84 26.90 -24.29
CA GLY A 94 -15.62 27.86 -25.36
C GLY A 94 -16.60 29.05 -25.35
N ASN A 95 -17.68 28.96 -24.58
CA ASN A 95 -18.68 30.01 -24.47
C ASN A 95 -18.38 30.91 -23.24
N PRO A 96 -18.14 32.23 -23.42
CA PRO A 96 -17.68 33.12 -22.35
C PRO A 96 -18.62 33.23 -21.13
N ASP A 97 -19.90 32.93 -21.31
CA ASP A 97 -20.92 33.03 -20.25
C ASP A 97 -20.95 31.81 -19.30
N ASN A 98 -20.26 30.73 -19.65
CA ASN A 98 -20.26 29.51 -18.84
C ASN A 98 -19.12 29.49 -17.83
N THR A 99 -19.47 29.46 -16.54
CA THR A 99 -18.48 29.29 -15.47
C THR A 99 -18.08 27.82 -15.32
N VAL A 100 -16.80 27.56 -15.00
CA VAL A 100 -16.26 26.21 -14.76
C VAL A 100 -17.07 25.44 -13.69
N SER A 101 -17.56 26.16 -12.68
CA SER A 101 -18.40 25.59 -11.62
C SER A 101 -19.79 25.16 -12.10
N SER A 102 -20.37 25.88 -13.06
CA SER A 102 -21.65 25.51 -13.67
C SER A 102 -21.50 24.24 -14.51
N ILE A 103 -20.46 24.17 -15.35
CA ILE A 103 -20.18 23.04 -16.23
C ILE A 103 -19.90 21.76 -15.43
N ALA A 104 -19.11 21.86 -14.36
CA ALA A 104 -18.81 20.71 -13.52
C ALA A 104 -20.05 20.17 -12.79
N ARG A 105 -20.94 21.04 -12.32
CA ARG A 105 -22.22 20.64 -11.69
C ARG A 105 -23.15 19.96 -12.70
N LEU A 106 -23.22 20.49 -13.92
CA LEU A 106 -24.01 19.91 -15.02
C LEU A 106 -23.54 18.49 -15.36
N LEU A 107 -22.22 18.27 -15.37
CA LEU A 107 -21.60 17.01 -15.77
C LEU A 107 -21.37 16.05 -14.59
N GLY A 108 -21.82 16.39 -13.38
CA GLY A 108 -21.65 15.57 -12.18
C GLY A 108 -20.19 15.39 -11.75
N ALA A 109 -19.30 16.27 -12.18
CA ALA A 109 -17.88 16.23 -11.87
C ALA A 109 -17.57 17.15 -10.66
N LEU A 110 -16.65 16.72 -9.79
CA LEU A 110 -16.13 17.58 -8.73
C LEU A 110 -15.13 18.58 -9.34
N VAL A 111 -15.37 19.88 -9.16
CA VAL A 111 -14.34 20.91 -9.37
C VAL A 111 -13.31 20.74 -8.27
N LYS A 112 -12.06 20.49 -8.64
CA LYS A 112 -10.92 20.56 -7.73
C LYS A 112 -10.14 21.83 -7.98
#